data_AF-A0AAV1LS70-F1
#
_entry.id   AF-A0AAV1LS70-F1
#
_cell.length_a   1.000
_cell.length_b   1.000
_cell.length_c   1.000
_cell.angle_alpha   90.00
_cell.angle_beta   90.00
_cell.angle_gamma   90.00
#
_symmetry.space_group_name_H-M   'P 1'
#
loop_
_entity.id
_entity.type
_entity.pdbx_description
1 polymer ?
#
loop_
_entity_poly.entity_id
_entity_poly.type
_entity_poly.pdbx_seq_one_letter_code
_entity_poly.pdbx_strand_id
1 'polypeptide(L)'
;MRSHLLSIFRTNKLTHFPVISNENKGTLLDLSTIRKKERYALNYRCKRYGPSSSTVKKENSPSVCILKVPQHLVNDQITKFQMKDHSYVLDSTLNINLLINLINQGDKLIDEHIYHFKLMLESCSDYVHRDTLNLVRPERIEPVPKLKKHIQILFSQNGHWVCSFYDTKKVYVYDSLNSGSLHNDQKNFLQHLFPYLEISSESIIFPKVQFQVNGDDCGIFAIAFAVSLLFRRNPDDIIYDLSSM
;
A
#
# COMPACT_ATOMS: atom_id res chain seq x y z
N MET A 1 15.54 -4.20 5.61
CA MET A 1 14.12 -3.77 5.51
C MET A 1 13.23 -4.32 6.63
N ARG A 2 13.43 -5.54 7.14
CA ARG A 2 12.61 -6.12 8.24
C ARG A 2 12.57 -5.25 9.48
N SER A 3 13.74 -4.76 9.92
CA SER A 3 13.85 -3.83 11.06
C SER A 3 13.01 -2.58 10.89
N HIS A 4 12.87 -2.09 9.65
CA HIS A 4 12.05 -0.92 9.34
C HIS A 4 10.55 -1.27 9.40
N LEU A 5 10.14 -2.41 8.85
CA LEU A 5 8.76 -2.89 8.97
C LEU A 5 8.34 -3.07 10.44
N LEU A 6 9.23 -3.61 11.27
CA LEU A 6 9.03 -3.71 12.72
C LEU A 6 8.83 -2.35 13.37
N SER A 7 9.61 -1.34 12.97
CA SER A 7 9.45 0.03 13.45
C SER A 7 8.09 0.60 13.06
N ILE A 8 7.66 0.38 11.82
CA ILE A 8 6.33 0.78 11.32
C ILE A 8 5.23 0.15 12.20
N PHE A 9 5.27 -1.17 12.42
CA PHE A 9 4.25 -1.89 13.19
C PHE A 9 4.24 -1.49 14.67
N ARG A 10 5.43 -1.35 15.29
CA ARG A 10 5.54 -0.92 16.71
C ARG A 10 5.06 0.51 16.93
N THR A 11 5.35 1.41 16.00
CA THR A 11 5.05 2.83 16.17
C THR A 11 3.69 3.22 15.58
N ASN A 12 3.07 2.33 14.80
CA ASN A 12 1.90 2.60 13.97
C ASN A 12 2.09 3.87 13.13
N LYS A 13 3.31 4.08 12.60
CA LYS A 13 3.67 5.23 11.76
C LYS A 13 4.24 4.75 10.47
N LEU A 14 3.55 5.08 9.39
CA LEU A 14 4.00 4.73 8.06
C LEU A 14 5.12 5.68 7.62
N THR A 15 6.31 5.11 7.41
CA THR A 15 7.49 5.83 6.91
C THR A 15 8.06 5.09 5.71
N HIS A 16 8.60 5.84 4.75
CA HIS A 16 9.22 5.23 3.57
C HIS A 16 10.39 4.32 3.99
N PHE A 17 10.53 3.17 3.34
CA PHE A 17 11.64 2.26 3.60
C PHE A 17 12.98 2.93 3.27
N PRO A 18 14.07 2.62 3.99
CA PRO A 18 15.37 3.21 3.69
C PRO A 18 15.82 2.84 2.27
N VAL A 19 16.40 3.82 1.58
CA VAL A 19 16.84 3.70 0.18
C VAL A 19 18.32 4.04 0.14
N ILE A 20 19.10 3.23 -0.57
CA ILE A 20 20.50 3.54 -0.88
C ILE A 20 20.45 4.65 -1.92
N SER A 21 20.83 5.86 -1.54
CA SER A 21 20.98 6.96 -2.48
C SER A 21 22.10 6.61 -3.46
N ASN A 22 21.74 6.23 -4.69
CA ASN A 22 22.60 6.52 -5.82
C ASN A 22 22.60 8.03 -5.96
N GLU A 23 23.53 8.71 -5.29
CA GLU A 23 23.77 10.13 -5.51
C GLU A 23 24.14 10.31 -6.98
N ASN A 24 23.12 10.59 -7.81
CA ASN A 24 23.19 11.45 -8.97
C ASN A 24 21.86 11.67 -9.74
N LYS A 25 20.70 11.13 -9.33
CA LYS A 25 19.42 11.55 -9.93
C LYS A 25 18.26 11.51 -8.95
N GLY A 26 17.93 12.66 -8.38
CA GLY A 26 16.66 12.85 -7.69
C GLY A 26 16.80 13.64 -6.41
N THR A 27 16.86 14.97 -6.56
CA THR A 27 16.71 15.93 -5.48
C THR A 27 15.62 15.46 -4.52
N LEU A 28 15.98 15.28 -3.25
CA LEU A 28 15.05 15.06 -2.15
C LEU A 28 14.00 16.17 -2.21
N LEU A 29 12.85 15.91 -2.82
CA LEU A 29 11.79 16.91 -2.90
C LEU A 29 11.21 17.02 -1.49
N ASP A 30 11.64 18.07 -0.81
CA ASP A 30 11.05 18.53 0.44
C ASP A 30 9.53 18.49 0.33
N LEU A 31 8.87 17.96 1.36
CA LEU A 31 7.41 17.92 1.48
C LEU A 31 6.80 19.32 1.24
N SER A 32 7.51 20.40 1.55
CA SER A 32 7.08 21.76 1.22
C SER A 32 6.93 21.97 -0.30
N THR A 33 7.84 21.41 -1.10
CA THR A 33 7.85 21.51 -2.56
C THR A 33 6.75 20.65 -3.17
N ILE A 34 6.51 19.45 -2.62
CA ILE A 34 5.39 18.59 -3.03
C ILE A 34 4.07 19.30 -2.77
N ARG A 35 3.85 19.83 -1.56
CA ARG A 35 2.65 20.59 -1.19
C ARG A 35 2.47 21.86 -2.03
N LYS A 36 3.56 22.51 -2.43
CA LYS A 36 3.52 23.69 -3.31
C LYS A 36 3.08 23.30 -4.72
N LYS A 37 3.58 22.19 -5.26
CA LYS A 37 3.16 21.62 -6.55
C LYS A 37 1.70 21.17 -6.51
N GLU A 38 1.25 20.56 -5.42
CA GLU A 38 -0.16 20.17 -5.23
C GLU A 38 -1.09 21.38 -5.20
N ARG A 39 -0.76 22.41 -4.40
CA ARG A 39 -1.51 23.67 -4.39
C ARG A 39 -1.56 24.32 -5.77
N TYR A 40 -0.45 24.29 -6.51
CA TYR A 40 -0.40 24.83 -7.87
C TYR A 40 -1.31 24.04 -8.82
N ALA A 41 -1.26 22.72 -8.78
CA ALA A 41 -2.09 21.85 -9.60
C ALA A 41 -3.59 22.01 -9.27
N LEU A 42 -3.94 22.11 -7.99
CA LEU A 42 -5.30 22.36 -7.54
C LEU A 42 -5.80 23.73 -8.05
N ASN A 43 -5.02 24.79 -7.85
CA ASN A 43 -5.35 26.13 -8.35
C ASN A 43 -5.52 26.14 -9.88
N TYR A 44 -4.68 25.41 -10.61
CA TYR A 44 -4.79 25.29 -12.06
C TYR A 44 -6.08 24.58 -12.48
N ARG A 45 -6.47 23.50 -11.78
CA ARG A 45 -7.75 22.79 -12.03
C ARG A 45 -8.96 23.67 -11.70
N CYS A 46 -8.93 24.39 -10.59
CA CYS A 46 -9.99 25.33 -10.21
C CYS A 46 -10.14 26.47 -11.23
N LYS A 47 -9.03 26.98 -11.79
CA LYS A 47 -9.09 28.01 -12.85
C LYS A 47 -9.65 27.49 -14.18
N ARG A 48 -9.39 26.23 -14.51
CA ARG A 48 -9.72 25.65 -15.81
C ARG A 48 -11.10 24.98 -15.85
N TYR A 49 -11.57 24.48 -14.70
CA TYR A 49 -12.78 23.65 -14.60
C TYR A 49 -13.67 24.04 -13.41
N GLY A 50 -13.35 25.09 -12.67
CA GLY A 50 -14.16 25.50 -11.52
C GLY A 50 -15.45 26.19 -11.95
N PRO A 51 -16.59 25.91 -11.28
CA PRO A 51 -17.83 26.67 -11.48
C PRO A 51 -17.64 28.13 -11.08
N SER A 52 -18.27 29.02 -11.83
CA SER A 52 -18.30 30.46 -11.57
C SER A 52 -18.84 30.74 -10.17
N SER A 53 -17.98 31.28 -9.31
CA SER A 53 -18.26 31.99 -8.05
C SER A 53 -19.34 31.42 -7.13
N SER A 54 -18.91 30.78 -6.04
CA SER A 54 -19.50 31.08 -4.72
C SER A 54 -18.46 30.92 -3.62
N THR A 55 -18.59 31.80 -2.64
CA THR A 55 -17.67 32.22 -1.60
C THR A 55 -17.41 31.14 -0.54
N VAL A 56 -16.15 30.77 -0.30
CA VAL A 56 -15.74 30.05 0.92
C VAL A 56 -14.49 30.70 1.53
N LYS A 57 -14.60 30.93 2.84
CA LYS A 57 -13.66 31.65 3.71
C LYS A 57 -12.32 30.91 3.87
N LYS A 58 -11.25 31.69 4.00
CA LYS A 58 -9.88 31.26 4.33
C LYS A 58 -9.75 30.95 5.82
N GLU A 59 -9.17 29.79 6.15
CA GLU A 59 -8.46 29.58 7.42
C GLU A 59 -6.99 29.23 7.13
N ASN A 60 -6.11 29.82 7.93
CA ASN A 60 -4.65 29.80 7.80
C ASN A 60 -4.04 28.79 8.79
N SER A 61 -3.02 28.05 8.31
CA SER A 61 -1.73 27.70 8.97
C SER A 61 -1.29 26.24 8.67
N PRO A 62 -0.04 25.97 8.23
CA PRO A 62 0.39 24.62 7.89
C PRO A 62 1.11 23.91 9.06
N SER A 63 0.56 22.79 9.50
CA SER A 63 1.24 21.83 10.38
C SER A 63 2.21 20.92 9.61
N VAL A 64 3.34 20.62 10.24
CA VAL A 64 4.27 19.55 9.85
C VAL A 64 3.53 18.21 9.95
N CYS A 65 3.41 17.45 8.86
CA CYS A 65 2.77 16.12 8.92
C CYS A 65 3.78 15.05 9.32
N ILE A 66 3.90 14.85 10.63
CA ILE A 66 4.04 13.50 11.18
C ILE A 66 2.61 12.96 11.19
N LEU A 67 2.31 11.93 10.39
CA LEU A 67 1.02 11.25 10.50
C LEU A 67 1.04 10.43 11.80
N LYS A 68 0.70 11.09 12.91
CA LYS A 68 0.41 10.42 14.18
C LYS A 68 -0.99 9.83 14.05
N VAL A 69 -1.08 8.51 13.97
CA VAL A 69 -2.35 7.79 14.11
C VAL A 69 -2.85 7.98 15.54
N PRO A 70 -4.10 8.43 15.76
CA PRO A 70 -4.67 8.49 17.11
C PRO A 70 -4.78 7.07 17.68
N GLN A 71 -4.03 6.75 18.73
CA GLN A 71 -4.02 5.43 19.37
C GLN A 71 -5.43 4.99 19.84
N HIS A 72 -6.33 5.94 20.13
CA HIS A 72 -7.68 5.66 20.62
C HIS A 72 -8.67 5.22 19.52
N LEU A 73 -8.45 5.58 18.25
CA LEU A 73 -9.39 5.23 17.16
C LEU A 73 -9.14 3.83 16.57
N VAL A 74 -7.94 3.27 16.76
CA VAL A 74 -7.61 1.91 16.31
C VAL A 74 -8.16 0.86 17.27
N ASN A 75 -8.11 1.10 18.58
CA ASN A 75 -8.62 0.15 19.56
C ASN A 75 -10.16 0.02 19.55
N ASP A 76 -10.89 1.12 19.28
CA ASP A 76 -12.36 1.14 19.31
C ASP A 76 -13.02 0.65 18.01
N GLN A 77 -12.36 0.77 16.85
CA GLN A 77 -12.91 0.25 15.59
C GLN A 77 -12.65 -1.25 15.41
N ILE A 78 -11.56 -1.78 15.99
CA ILE A 78 -11.29 -3.22 16.02
C ILE A 78 -12.31 -3.97 16.90
N THR A 79 -12.86 -3.32 17.93
CA THR A 79 -13.82 -3.95 18.86
C THR A 79 -15.28 -3.93 18.38
N LYS A 80 -15.63 -3.25 17.28
CA LYS A 80 -17.04 -3.05 16.89
C LYS A 80 -17.48 -3.62 15.54
N PHE A 81 -16.64 -4.37 14.84
CA PHE A 81 -17.13 -5.19 13.72
C PHE A 81 -17.56 -6.58 14.24
N GLN A 82 -18.81 -6.67 14.69
CA GLN A 82 -19.48 -7.96 14.88
C GLN A 82 -19.59 -8.67 13.53
N MET A 83 -18.58 -9.48 13.18
CA MET A 83 -18.71 -10.51 12.16
C MET A 83 -19.53 -11.64 12.76
N LYS A 84 -20.77 -11.78 12.30
CA LYS A 84 -21.78 -12.69 12.88
C LYS A 84 -21.49 -14.19 12.74
N ASP A 85 -20.41 -14.63 12.08
CA ASP A 85 -20.23 -16.07 11.80
C ASP A 85 -18.82 -16.66 12.04
N HIS A 86 -17.84 -15.94 12.60
CA HIS A 86 -16.62 -16.58 13.13
C HIS A 86 -16.10 -15.84 14.36
N SER A 87 -16.20 -16.50 15.52
CA SER A 87 -15.78 -15.98 16.82
C SER A 87 -14.26 -16.01 16.98
N TYR A 88 -13.59 -14.92 16.62
CA TYR A 88 -12.27 -14.59 17.18
C TYR A 88 -12.29 -13.12 17.59
N VAL A 89 -12.61 -12.87 18.86
CA VAL A 89 -12.31 -11.59 19.51
C VAL A 89 -10.81 -11.61 19.78
N LEU A 90 -10.03 -11.10 18.83
CA LEU A 90 -8.59 -10.94 18.97
C LEU A 90 -8.33 -9.83 19.99
N ASP A 91 -7.71 -10.18 21.12
CA ASP A 91 -6.99 -9.23 21.94
C ASP A 91 -5.93 -8.56 21.05
N SER A 92 -6.19 -7.30 20.69
CA SER A 92 -5.41 -6.55 19.68
C SER A 92 -3.94 -6.39 20.08
N THR A 93 -3.62 -6.51 21.37
CA THR A 93 -2.25 -6.39 21.89
C THR A 93 -1.47 -7.70 21.84
N LEU A 94 -2.14 -8.84 22.08
CA LEU A 94 -1.52 -10.17 22.00
C LEU A 94 -1.14 -10.54 20.56
N ASN A 95 -1.92 -10.09 19.58
CA ASN A 95 -1.69 -10.38 18.16
C ASN A 95 -0.46 -9.63 17.59
N ILE A 96 -0.29 -8.35 17.94
CA ILE A 96 0.83 -7.55 17.40
C ILE A 96 2.20 -8.11 17.82
N ASN A 97 2.34 -8.61 19.05
CA ASN A 97 3.61 -9.19 19.51
C ASN A 97 3.95 -10.48 18.74
N LEU A 98 2.94 -11.31 18.42
CA LEU A 98 3.14 -12.51 17.60
C LEU A 98 3.58 -12.15 16.18
N LEU A 99 2.93 -11.16 15.55
CA LEU A 99 3.32 -10.65 14.23
C LEU A 99 4.75 -10.10 14.23
N ILE A 100 5.10 -9.32 15.26
CA ILE A 100 6.46 -8.80 15.44
C ILE A 100 7.48 -9.95 15.57
N ASN A 101 7.15 -11.02 16.28
CA ASN A 101 8.06 -12.15 16.48
C ASN A 101 8.36 -12.89 15.17
N LEU A 102 7.35 -13.13 14.33
CA LEU A 102 7.56 -13.77 13.02
C LEU A 102 8.48 -12.94 12.11
N ILE A 103 8.28 -11.62 12.08
CA ILE A 103 9.17 -10.73 11.31
C ILE A 103 10.61 -10.76 11.86
N ASN A 104 10.79 -10.82 13.19
CA ASN A 104 12.12 -10.92 13.81
C ASN A 104 12.82 -12.25 13.50
N GLN A 105 12.07 -13.35 13.37
CA GLN A 105 12.60 -14.68 13.04
C GLN A 105 12.98 -14.81 11.56
N GLY A 106 12.57 -13.85 10.75
CA GLY A 106 12.81 -13.85 9.31
C GLY A 106 11.85 -14.76 8.53
N ASP A 107 10.71 -15.08 9.14
CA ASP A 107 9.67 -15.89 8.51
C ASP A 107 8.90 -15.11 7.45
N LYS A 108 8.21 -15.86 6.58
CA LYS A 108 7.27 -15.31 5.60
C LYS A 108 6.16 -14.51 6.30
N LEU A 109 5.80 -13.37 5.71
CA LEU A 109 4.61 -12.67 6.14
C LEU A 109 3.36 -13.50 5.83
N ILE A 110 2.53 -13.70 6.86
CA ILE A 110 1.17 -14.25 6.77
C ILE A 110 0.11 -13.16 6.57
N ASP A 111 -1.13 -13.55 6.25
CA ASP A 111 -2.27 -12.67 5.97
C ASP A 111 -2.49 -11.61 7.06
N GLU A 112 -2.30 -11.97 8.34
CA GLU A 112 -2.48 -11.07 9.48
C GLU A 112 -1.52 -9.87 9.45
N HIS A 113 -0.30 -10.04 8.92
CA HIS A 113 0.62 -8.91 8.73
C HIS A 113 0.12 -7.97 7.64
N ILE A 114 -0.39 -8.53 6.54
CA ILE A 114 -0.92 -7.76 5.42
C ILE A 114 -2.22 -7.05 5.82
N TYR A 115 -3.06 -7.71 6.61
CA TYR A 115 -4.26 -7.12 7.19
C TYR A 115 -3.92 -5.98 8.16
N HIS A 116 -2.93 -6.16 9.03
CA HIS A 116 -2.47 -5.08 9.90
C HIS A 116 -1.96 -3.88 9.07
N PHE A 117 -1.15 -4.14 8.04
CA PHE A 117 -0.70 -3.10 7.12
C PHE A 117 -1.86 -2.41 6.38
N LYS A 118 -2.90 -3.15 5.98
CA LYS A 118 -4.14 -2.59 5.43
C LYS A 118 -4.76 -1.58 6.39
N LEU A 119 -4.93 -1.93 7.66
CA LEU A 119 -5.51 -1.02 8.66
C LEU A 119 -4.68 0.27 8.79
N MET A 120 -3.35 0.14 8.72
CA MET A 120 -2.46 1.29 8.70
C MET A 120 -2.69 2.18 7.46
N LEU A 121 -2.73 1.58 6.26
CA LEU A 121 -2.97 2.30 5.01
C LEU A 121 -4.30 3.07 5.02
N GLU A 122 -5.38 2.42 5.47
CA GLU A 122 -6.71 3.02 5.55
C GLU A 122 -6.76 4.16 6.58
N SER A 123 -5.97 4.06 7.66
CA SER A 123 -5.90 5.12 8.67
C SER A 123 -5.14 6.37 8.23
N CYS A 124 -4.27 6.25 7.22
CA CYS A 124 -3.34 7.32 6.82
C CYS A 124 -3.46 7.76 5.36
N SER A 125 -4.41 7.21 4.60
CA SER A 125 -4.59 7.51 3.18
C SER A 125 -6.02 7.26 2.69
N ASP A 126 -6.35 7.77 1.50
CA ASP A 126 -7.64 7.50 0.83
C ASP A 126 -7.67 6.15 0.07
N TYR A 127 -6.59 5.36 0.19
CA TYR A 127 -6.49 4.02 -0.39
C TYR A 127 -7.19 3.02 0.52
N VAL A 128 -8.05 2.20 -0.07
CA VAL A 128 -8.83 1.18 0.64
C VAL A 128 -8.35 -0.17 0.15
N HIS A 129 -7.59 -0.90 0.96
CA HIS A 129 -7.04 -2.19 0.55
C HIS A 129 -8.15 -3.25 0.61
N ARG A 130 -8.37 -4.03 -0.46
CA ARG A 130 -9.31 -5.15 -0.44
C ARG A 130 -8.67 -6.37 0.23
N ASP A 131 -9.46 -7.04 1.05
CA ASP A 131 -9.00 -8.20 1.81
C ASP A 131 -8.59 -9.34 0.87
N THR A 132 -7.39 -9.87 1.06
CA THR A 132 -6.82 -10.96 0.26
C THR A 132 -7.49 -12.30 0.56
N LEU A 133 -8.14 -12.45 1.72
CA LEU A 133 -8.95 -13.64 2.04
C LEU A 133 -10.14 -13.80 1.08
N ASN A 134 -10.55 -12.73 0.39
CA ASN A 134 -11.56 -12.80 -0.66
C ASN A 134 -11.09 -13.53 -1.93
N LEU A 135 -9.83 -13.98 -2.01
CA LEU A 135 -9.39 -14.91 -3.07
C LEU A 135 -10.25 -16.17 -3.14
N VAL A 136 -10.79 -16.63 -1.99
CA VAL A 136 -11.69 -17.79 -1.91
C VAL A 136 -13.13 -17.44 -2.30
N ARG A 137 -13.49 -16.15 -2.30
CA ARG A 137 -14.82 -15.63 -2.61
C ARG A 137 -14.75 -14.36 -3.48
N PRO A 138 -14.32 -14.49 -4.76
CA PRO A 138 -14.09 -13.34 -5.64
C PRO A 138 -15.32 -12.45 -5.84
N GLU A 139 -16.52 -13.02 -5.72
CA GLU A 139 -17.80 -12.30 -5.78
C GLU A 139 -17.99 -11.26 -4.68
N ARG A 140 -17.19 -11.33 -3.60
CA ARG A 140 -17.19 -10.35 -2.50
C ARG A 140 -16.18 -9.24 -2.68
N ILE A 141 -15.36 -9.29 -3.73
CA ILE A 141 -14.38 -8.24 -4.02
C ILE A 141 -15.14 -7.02 -4.53
N GLU A 142 -15.19 -5.98 -3.70
CA GLU A 142 -15.75 -4.69 -4.09
C GLU A 142 -14.89 -4.03 -5.19
N PRO A 143 -15.46 -3.76 -6.38
CA PRO A 143 -14.74 -3.12 -7.46
C PRO A 143 -14.21 -1.74 -7.06
N VAL A 144 -13.09 -1.38 -7.65
CA VAL A 144 -12.54 -0.02 -7.56
C VAL A 144 -13.16 0.85 -8.64
N PRO A 145 -13.52 2.12 -8.39
CA PRO A 145 -13.99 3.01 -9.45
C PRO A 145 -12.96 3.19 -10.57
N LYS A 146 -13.40 3.16 -11.83
CA LYS A 146 -12.55 3.25 -13.04
C LYS A 146 -11.52 4.38 -13.04
N LEU A 147 -11.89 5.54 -12.49
CA LEU A 147 -11.03 6.72 -12.47
C LEU A 147 -10.23 6.89 -11.16
N LYS A 148 -10.30 5.92 -10.25
CA LYS A 148 -9.57 5.93 -8.98
C LYS A 148 -8.32 5.06 -9.10
N LYS A 149 -7.16 5.66 -8.85
CA LYS A 149 -5.90 4.93 -8.71
C LYS A 149 -5.96 4.04 -7.47
N HIS A 150 -5.32 2.87 -7.52
CA HIS A 150 -5.45 1.89 -6.45
C HIS A 150 -4.17 1.10 -6.23
N ILE A 151 -3.86 0.80 -4.97
CA ILE A 151 -2.75 -0.06 -4.55
C ILE A 151 -3.37 -1.30 -3.92
N GLN A 152 -2.91 -2.47 -4.32
CA GLN A 152 -3.40 -3.74 -3.81
C GLN A 152 -2.23 -4.71 -3.65
N ILE A 153 -2.08 -5.30 -2.47
CA ILE A 153 -1.19 -6.45 -2.29
C ILE A 153 -1.99 -7.71 -2.65
N LEU A 154 -1.39 -8.58 -3.44
CA LEU A 154 -2.01 -9.80 -3.93
C LEU A 154 -1.22 -11.00 -3.40
N PHE A 155 -1.95 -12.00 -2.93
CA PHE A 155 -1.40 -13.32 -2.60
C PHE A 155 -1.68 -14.28 -3.74
N SER A 156 -0.79 -15.25 -3.94
CA SER A 156 -1.08 -16.44 -4.74
C SER A 156 -0.97 -17.70 -3.91
N GLN A 157 -1.73 -18.73 -4.29
CA GLN A 157 -1.78 -20.05 -3.64
C GLN A 157 -0.41 -20.74 -3.51
N ASN A 158 0.59 -20.34 -4.29
CA ASN A 158 1.97 -20.82 -4.16
C ASN A 158 2.75 -20.13 -3.01
N GLY A 159 2.12 -19.28 -2.20
CA GLY A 159 2.76 -18.61 -1.09
C GLY A 159 3.57 -17.38 -1.47
N HIS A 160 3.18 -16.67 -2.53
CA HIS A 160 3.90 -15.49 -3.05
C HIS A 160 3.07 -14.22 -2.95
N TRP A 161 3.73 -13.14 -2.53
CA TRP A 161 3.15 -11.80 -2.37
C TRP A 161 3.68 -10.86 -3.45
N VAL A 162 2.78 -10.13 -4.10
CA VAL A 162 3.13 -9.07 -5.06
C VAL A 162 2.35 -7.79 -4.75
N CYS A 163 2.89 -6.64 -5.17
CA CYS A 163 2.17 -5.37 -5.09
C CYS A 163 1.67 -4.98 -6.48
N SER A 164 0.39 -4.64 -6.59
CA SER A 164 -0.20 -4.10 -7.81
C SER A 164 -0.61 -2.65 -7.66
N PHE A 165 -0.51 -1.89 -8.75
CA PHE A 165 -0.92 -0.51 -8.84
C PHE A 165 -1.74 -0.27 -10.10
N TYR A 166 -3.00 0.12 -9.93
CA TYR A 166 -3.86 0.54 -11.04
C TYR A 166 -3.76 2.05 -11.22
N ASP A 167 -3.37 2.48 -12.43
CA ASP A 167 -3.13 3.89 -12.74
C ASP A 167 -4.32 4.59 -13.42
N THR A 168 -5.48 3.93 -13.51
CA THR A 168 -6.69 4.27 -14.31
C THR A 168 -6.71 3.75 -15.75
N LYS A 169 -5.64 3.12 -16.23
CA LYS A 169 -5.56 2.54 -17.59
C LYS A 169 -4.96 1.14 -17.59
N LYS A 170 -3.90 0.93 -16.83
CA LYS A 170 -3.11 -0.29 -16.75
C LYS A 170 -2.90 -0.69 -15.30
N VAL A 171 -2.57 -1.96 -15.10
CA VAL A 171 -2.12 -2.49 -13.81
C VAL A 171 -0.62 -2.74 -13.88
N TYR A 172 0.11 -2.12 -12.98
CA TYR A 172 1.54 -2.35 -12.79
C TYR A 172 1.70 -3.37 -11.67
N VAL A 173 2.41 -4.47 -11.92
CA VAL A 173 2.68 -5.52 -10.94
C VAL A 173 4.16 -5.47 -10.59
N TYR A 174 4.43 -5.08 -9.35
CA TYR A 174 5.76 -5.06 -8.76
C TYR A 174 5.98 -6.38 -8.01
N ASP A 175 6.85 -7.21 -8.58
CA ASP A 175 7.18 -8.55 -8.12
C ASP A 175 8.68 -8.63 -7.80
N SER A 176 9.03 -8.87 -6.54
CA SER A 176 10.43 -8.98 -6.10
C SER A 176 11.13 -10.24 -6.58
N LEU A 177 10.42 -11.23 -7.12
CA LEU A 177 11.01 -12.34 -7.87
C LEU A 177 11.18 -12.01 -9.36
N ASN A 178 10.62 -10.89 -9.83
CA ASN A 178 10.56 -10.47 -11.24
C ASN A 178 10.17 -11.62 -12.20
N SER A 179 9.16 -12.40 -11.82
CA SER A 179 8.71 -13.57 -12.60
C SER A 179 8.08 -13.21 -13.95
N GLY A 180 7.65 -11.97 -14.12
CA GLY A 180 7.02 -11.47 -15.35
C GLY A 180 5.63 -12.07 -15.62
N SER A 181 5.01 -12.71 -14.62
CA SER A 181 3.69 -13.32 -14.76
C SER A 181 2.91 -13.27 -13.45
N LEU A 182 1.58 -13.34 -13.56
CA LEU A 182 0.68 -13.51 -12.42
C LEU A 182 0.13 -14.93 -12.41
N HIS A 183 -0.09 -15.46 -11.22
CA HIS A 183 -0.85 -16.69 -11.03
C HIS A 183 -2.35 -16.46 -11.34
N ASN A 184 -3.09 -17.54 -11.62
CA ASN A 184 -4.48 -17.43 -12.10
C ASN A 184 -5.43 -16.84 -11.05
N ASP A 185 -5.20 -17.10 -9.78
CA ASP A 185 -5.94 -16.51 -8.66
C ASP A 185 -5.75 -14.99 -8.56
N GLN A 186 -4.52 -14.50 -8.75
CA GLN A 186 -4.21 -13.07 -8.78
C GLN A 186 -4.87 -12.39 -9.99
N LYS A 187 -4.85 -13.03 -11.17
CA LYS A 187 -5.56 -12.53 -12.35
C LYS A 187 -7.07 -12.45 -12.10
N ASN A 188 -7.64 -13.49 -11.50
CA ASN A 188 -9.05 -13.55 -11.16
C ASN A 188 -9.43 -12.44 -10.16
N PHE A 189 -8.61 -12.24 -9.12
CA PHE A 189 -8.78 -11.15 -8.16
C PHE A 189 -8.78 -9.78 -8.84
N LEU A 190 -7.79 -9.53 -9.70
CA LEU A 190 -7.69 -8.27 -10.45
C LEU A 190 -8.87 -8.06 -11.40
N GLN A 191 -9.39 -9.13 -12.01
CA GLN A 191 -10.54 -9.04 -12.91
C GLN A 191 -11.82 -8.60 -12.17
N HIS A 192 -12.00 -9.05 -10.92
CA HIS A 192 -13.11 -8.61 -10.06
C HIS A 192 -12.89 -7.21 -9.50
N LEU A 193 -11.63 -6.88 -9.18
CA LEU A 193 -11.28 -5.56 -8.66
C LEU A 193 -11.44 -4.47 -9.73
N PHE A 194 -11.13 -4.79 -10.99
CA PHE A 194 -11.15 -3.89 -12.14
C PHE A 194 -11.99 -4.46 -13.30
N PRO A 195 -13.33 -4.59 -13.14
CA PRO A 195 -14.20 -5.29 -14.10
C PRO A 195 -14.30 -4.63 -15.48
N TYR A 196 -13.84 -3.38 -15.62
CA TYR A 196 -13.79 -2.63 -16.87
C TYR A 196 -12.46 -2.77 -17.62
N LEU A 197 -11.51 -3.53 -17.07
CA LEU A 197 -10.21 -3.80 -17.67
C LEU A 197 -10.14 -5.30 -17.99
N GLU A 198 -9.85 -5.64 -19.24
CA GLU A 198 -9.53 -7.01 -19.62
C GLU A 198 -8.13 -7.34 -19.11
N ILE A 199 -8.03 -8.30 -18.18
CA ILE A 199 -6.77 -8.67 -17.55
C ILE A 199 -5.94 -9.56 -18.51
N SER A 200 -5.17 -8.88 -19.37
CA SER A 200 -4.28 -9.48 -20.38
C SER A 200 -2.85 -8.92 -20.30
N SER A 201 -1.93 -9.49 -21.10
CA SER A 201 -0.55 -9.00 -21.23
C SER A 201 -0.42 -7.56 -21.74
N GLU A 202 -1.45 -7.01 -22.39
CA GLU A 202 -1.45 -5.62 -22.85
C GLU A 202 -1.81 -4.62 -21.73
N SER A 203 -2.65 -5.08 -20.80
CA SER A 203 -3.19 -4.32 -19.68
C SER A 203 -2.30 -4.36 -18.44
N ILE A 204 -1.50 -5.43 -18.29
CA ILE A 204 -0.60 -5.65 -17.17
C ILE A 204 0.83 -5.33 -17.60
N ILE A 205 1.52 -4.51 -16.80
CA ILE A 205 2.94 -4.21 -16.95
C ILE A 205 3.67 -4.80 -15.75
N PHE A 206 4.83 -5.43 -15.98
CA PHE A 206 5.73 -5.90 -14.95
C PHE A 206 7.01 -5.05 -14.95
N PRO A 207 7.07 -3.95 -14.18
CA PRO A 207 8.30 -3.19 -14.03
C PRO A 207 9.39 -4.04 -13.41
N LYS A 208 10.63 -3.84 -13.85
CA LYS A 208 11.80 -4.47 -13.23
C LYS A 208 12.10 -3.75 -11.91
N VAL A 209 11.96 -4.45 -10.80
CA VAL A 209 12.24 -3.93 -9.46
C VAL A 209 13.43 -4.65 -8.83
N GLN A 210 13.90 -4.13 -7.69
CA GLN A 210 14.92 -4.81 -6.91
C GLN A 210 14.48 -6.22 -6.53
N PHE A 211 15.36 -7.19 -6.78
CA PHE A 211 15.14 -8.58 -6.41
C PHE A 211 15.20 -8.78 -4.90
N GLN A 212 14.34 -9.65 -4.37
CA GLN A 212 14.53 -10.21 -3.04
C GLN A 212 15.74 -11.15 -3.00
N VAL A 213 16.37 -11.27 -1.83
CA VAL A 213 17.60 -12.07 -1.65
C VAL A 213 17.29 -13.50 -1.21
N ASN A 214 16.13 -13.74 -0.60
CA ASN A 214 15.67 -15.05 -0.12
C ASN A 214 14.25 -15.33 -0.60
N GLY A 215 13.70 -16.52 -0.34
CA GLY A 215 12.34 -16.90 -0.72
C GLY A 215 11.22 -16.40 0.20
N ASP A 216 11.55 -15.71 1.29
CA ASP A 216 10.61 -15.43 2.38
C ASP A 216 10.20 -13.94 2.47
N ASP A 217 10.96 -13.05 1.82
CA ASP A 217 10.78 -11.60 1.91
C ASP A 217 9.78 -11.00 0.92
N CYS A 218 9.11 -11.80 0.09
CA CYS A 218 8.17 -11.28 -0.92
C CYS A 218 7.10 -10.37 -0.31
N GLY A 219 6.56 -10.72 0.87
CA GLY A 219 5.60 -9.88 1.59
C GLY A 219 6.18 -8.54 2.04
N ILE A 220 7.45 -8.52 2.46
CA ILE A 220 8.14 -7.30 2.93
C ILE A 220 8.40 -6.37 1.75
N PHE A 221 8.82 -6.92 0.60
CA PHE A 221 8.96 -6.15 -0.63
C PHE A 221 7.62 -5.65 -1.15
N ALA A 222 6.55 -6.46 -1.13
CA ALA A 222 5.22 -6.02 -1.53
C ALA A 222 4.73 -4.83 -0.68
N ILE A 223 4.94 -4.86 0.64
CA ILE A 223 4.67 -3.73 1.53
C ILE A 223 5.55 -2.52 1.15
N ALA A 224 6.86 -2.71 0.95
CA ALA A 224 7.75 -1.62 0.61
C ALA A 224 7.38 -0.94 -0.71
N PHE A 225 6.98 -1.71 -1.73
CA PHE A 225 6.48 -1.18 -3.00
C PHE A 225 5.18 -0.38 -2.80
N ALA A 226 4.23 -0.92 -2.03
CA ALA A 226 2.99 -0.22 -1.69
C ALA A 226 3.26 1.12 -0.97
N VAL A 227 4.21 1.13 -0.03
CA VAL A 227 4.65 2.35 0.67
C VAL A 227 5.31 3.32 -0.31
N SER A 228 6.21 2.87 -1.18
CA SER A 228 6.83 3.74 -2.19
C SER A 228 5.79 4.42 -3.08
N LEU A 229 4.80 3.66 -3.55
CA LEU A 229 3.69 4.17 -4.36
C LEU A 229 2.84 5.19 -3.59
N LEU A 230 2.55 4.94 -2.30
CA LEU A 230 1.85 5.88 -1.44
C LEU A 230 2.61 7.21 -1.31
N PHE A 231 3.93 7.13 -1.20
CA PHE A 231 4.84 8.29 -1.20
C PHE A 231 5.12 8.84 -2.60
N ARG A 232 4.39 8.36 -3.63
CA ARG A 232 4.50 8.77 -5.04
C ARG A 232 5.89 8.60 -5.63
N ARG A 233 6.58 7.54 -5.21
CA ARG A 233 7.83 7.10 -5.80
C ARG A 233 7.60 5.79 -6.54
N ASN A 234 8.24 5.64 -7.70
CA ASN A 234 8.10 4.44 -8.50
C ASN A 234 9.06 3.35 -7.97
N PRO A 235 8.58 2.15 -7.62
CA PRO A 235 9.43 1.09 -7.07
C PRO A 235 10.58 0.61 -7.98
N ASP A 236 10.47 0.77 -9.30
CA ASP A 236 11.52 0.44 -10.29
C ASP A 236 12.71 1.41 -10.26
N ASP A 237 12.51 2.63 -9.75
CA ASP A 237 13.53 3.67 -9.58
C ASP A 237 14.22 3.60 -8.19
N ILE A 238 13.86 2.64 -7.34
CA ILE A 238 14.30 2.57 -5.95
C ILE A 238 15.22 1.36 -5.71
N ILE A 239 16.31 1.62 -4.99
CA ILE A 239 17.16 0.59 -4.39
C ILE A 239 16.98 0.67 -2.87
N TYR A 240 16.16 -0.22 -2.32
CA TYR A 240 15.96 -0.39 -0.89
C TYR A 240 17.24 -0.88 -0.21
N ASP A 241 17.48 -0.35 0.99
CA ASP A 241 18.58 -0.77 1.83
C ASP A 241 18.28 -2.13 2.48
N LEU A 242 19.05 -3.13 2.07
CA LEU A 242 18.95 -4.50 2.53
C LEU A 242 19.85 -4.80 3.74
N SER A 243 20.61 -3.83 4.26
CA SER A 243 21.51 -4.02 5.41
C SER A 243 20.81 -4.51 6.69
N SER A 244 19.49 -4.31 6.76
CA SER A 244 18.62 -4.67 7.89
C SER A 244 17.56 -5.72 7.53
N MET A 245 17.85 -6.60 6.56
CA MET A 245 17.04 -7.78 6.24
C MET A 245 17.32 -8.95 7.17
#